data_AF-A0A7M1KQX3-F1
#
_entry.id   AF-A0A7M1KQX3-F1
#
_cell.length_a   1.000
_cell.length_b   1.000
_cell.length_c   1.000
_cell.angle_alpha   90.00
_cell.angle_beta   90.00
_cell.angle_gamma   90.00
#
_symmetry.space_group_name_H-M   'P 1'
#
loop_
_entity.id
_entity.type
_entity.pdbx_description
1 polymer ?
#
loop_
_entity_poly.entity_id
_entity_poly.type
_entity_poly.pdbx_seq_one_letter_code
_entity_poly.pdbx_strand_id
1 'polypeptide(L)'
;MNKVAIIGATNVIGRQAAEQFSMAGYEVIAALYEDVEVPNLPGVEYIFIQPGDTAIVEDILEQARIVILPVITEICDIPKLINYEERLFNIIDICEDLPIDEFCYTVASAEHPDEIDFEMKQVQKRLKAYIENADLNQQPVDISKFEDQFTEIIHRDITSLARKHNNTIVFDFGK
;
A
#
# COMPACT_ATOMS: atom_id res chain seq x y z
N MET A 1 11.30 -12.40 -1.53
CA MET A 1 11.92 -11.06 -1.47
C MET A 1 11.20 -10.27 -0.39
N ASN A 2 11.86 -9.38 0.36
CA ASN A 2 11.21 -8.55 1.39
C ASN A 2 10.89 -7.17 0.80
N LYS A 3 10.09 -7.16 -0.27
CA LYS A 3 9.70 -5.95 -0.99
C LYS A 3 8.29 -5.52 -0.63
N VAL A 4 8.13 -4.22 -0.41
CA VAL A 4 6.86 -3.56 -0.09
C VAL A 4 6.56 -2.51 -1.15
N ALA A 5 5.36 -2.55 -1.73
CA ALA A 5 4.88 -1.49 -2.61
C ALA A 5 3.99 -0.53 -1.82
N ILE A 6 4.20 0.77 -1.97
CA ILE A 6 3.36 1.82 -1.39
C ILE A 6 2.81 2.66 -2.52
N ILE A 7 1.50 2.57 -2.77
CA ILE A 7 0.84 3.25 -3.88
C ILE A 7 0.13 4.49 -3.35
N GLY A 8 0.74 5.67 -3.55
CA GLY A 8 0.29 6.92 -2.94
C GLY A 8 1.16 7.38 -1.76
N ALA A 9 2.47 7.30 -1.92
CA ALA A 9 3.44 7.60 -0.87
C ALA A 9 3.63 9.11 -0.56
N THR A 10 2.80 9.99 -1.12
CA THR A 10 2.85 11.45 -0.88
C THR A 10 2.10 11.88 0.39
N ASN A 11 1.10 11.12 0.83
CA ASN A 11 0.34 11.43 2.04
C ASN A 11 1.07 11.01 3.32
N VAL A 12 0.58 11.46 4.48
CA VAL A 12 1.22 11.19 5.79
C VAL A 12 1.38 9.69 6.08
N ILE A 13 0.37 8.88 5.75
CA ILE A 13 0.39 7.44 6.00
C ILE A 13 1.42 6.76 5.10
N GLY A 14 1.41 7.10 3.81
CA GLY A 14 2.34 6.54 2.83
C GLY A 14 3.80 6.89 3.13
N ARG A 15 4.08 8.14 3.53
CA ARG A 15 5.42 8.57 3.95
C ARG A 15 5.90 7.82 5.19
N GLN A 16 5.04 7.70 6.20
CA GLN A 16 5.40 7.01 7.43
C GLN A 16 5.55 5.51 7.24
N ALA A 17 4.74 4.91 6.37
CA ALA A 17 4.92 3.52 5.94
C ALA A 17 6.29 3.34 5.28
N ALA A 18 6.68 4.22 4.34
CA ALA A 18 7.98 4.14 3.68
C ALA A 18 9.14 4.20 4.70
N GLU A 19 9.06 5.11 5.66
CA GLU A 19 10.06 5.25 6.73
C GLU A 19 10.13 4.01 7.63
N GLN A 20 9.01 3.54 8.18
CA GLN A 20 9.02 2.42 9.12
C GLN A 20 9.48 1.10 8.47
N PHE A 21 9.01 0.80 7.25
CA PHE A 21 9.42 -0.40 6.53
C PHE A 21 10.89 -0.31 6.09
N SER A 22 11.36 0.86 5.65
CA SER A 22 12.78 1.12 5.37
C SER A 22 13.65 0.88 6.61
N MET A 23 13.27 1.44 7.77
CA MET A 23 14.00 1.26 9.02
C MET A 23 14.00 -0.19 9.51
N ALA A 24 12.97 -0.96 9.16
CA ALA A 24 12.89 -2.40 9.43
C ALA A 24 13.68 -3.26 8.44
N GLY A 25 14.34 -2.66 7.43
CA GLY A 25 15.22 -3.33 6.48
C GLY A 25 14.49 -3.91 5.27
N TYR A 26 13.28 -3.46 4.96
CA TYR A 26 12.57 -3.81 3.73
C TYR A 26 13.09 -2.99 2.55
N GLU A 27 13.02 -3.58 1.36
CA GLU A 27 13.12 -2.83 0.10
C GLU A 27 11.74 -2.24 -0.20
N VAL A 28 11.63 -0.92 -0.23
CA VAL A 28 10.35 -0.22 -0.42
C VAL A 28 10.32 0.40 -1.82
N ILE A 29 9.28 0.13 -2.58
CA ILE A 29 8.97 0.84 -3.83
C ILE A 29 7.80 1.78 -3.55
N ALA A 30 8.09 3.08 -3.47
CA ALA A 30 7.15 4.12 -3.11
C ALA A 30 6.69 4.89 -4.36
N ALA A 31 5.46 4.66 -4.79
CA ALA A 31 4.88 5.32 -5.95
C ALA A 31 4.25 6.66 -5.56
N LEU A 32 4.64 7.72 -6.28
CA LEU A 32 4.25 9.11 -6.05
C LEU A 32 3.36 9.61 -7.19
N TYR A 33 2.25 10.26 -6.85
CA TYR A 33 1.36 10.87 -7.85
C TYR A 33 1.72 12.32 -8.19
N GLU A 34 2.60 12.92 -7.39
CA GLU A 34 2.98 14.32 -7.48
C GLU A 34 4.50 14.42 -7.40
N ASP A 35 5.06 15.39 -8.13
CA ASP A 35 6.48 15.69 -8.09
C ASP A 35 6.76 16.51 -6.82
N VAL A 36 7.03 15.78 -5.73
CA VAL A 36 7.28 16.34 -4.40
C VAL A 36 8.67 15.96 -3.93
N GLU A 37 9.30 16.85 -3.15
CA GLU A 37 10.57 16.54 -2.50
C GLU A 37 10.36 15.42 -1.48
N VAL A 38 11.13 14.34 -1.63
CA VAL A 38 11.06 13.14 -0.78
C VAL A 38 12.38 12.93 -0.05
N PRO A 39 12.34 12.43 1.21
CA PRO A 39 13.56 12.16 1.96
C PRO A 39 14.34 11.01 1.32
N ASN A 40 15.66 11.13 1.29
CA ASN A 40 16.55 10.05 0.85
C ASN A 40 16.65 8.97 1.94
N LEU A 41 15.74 8.00 1.91
CA LEU A 41 15.65 6.90 2.87
C LEU A 41 16.38 5.64 2.34
N PRO A 42 17.11 4.92 3.20
CA PRO A 42 17.84 3.72 2.78
C PRO A 42 16.88 2.61 2.33
N GLY A 43 17.15 2.00 1.18
CA GLY A 43 16.31 0.90 0.67
C GLY A 43 14.95 1.33 0.15
N VAL A 44 14.70 2.65 -0.02
CA VAL A 44 13.48 3.18 -0.63
C VAL A 44 13.77 3.65 -2.05
N GLU A 45 13.04 3.10 -3.01
CA GLU A 45 12.98 3.57 -4.39
C GLU A 45 11.70 4.39 -4.59
N TYR A 46 11.85 5.65 -4.97
CA TYR A 46 10.71 6.51 -5.29
C TYR A 46 10.46 6.53 -6.79
N ILE A 47 9.23 6.23 -7.20
CA ILE A 47 8.83 6.21 -8.61
C ILE A 47 7.66 7.18 -8.79
N PHE A 48 7.85 8.19 -9.64
CA PHE A 48 6.76 9.07 -10.04
C PHE A 48 5.86 8.38 -11.07
N ILE A 49 4.54 8.37 -10.82
CA ILE A 49 3.54 7.71 -11.67
C ILE A 49 2.41 8.67 -12.06
N GLN A 50 2.10 8.74 -13.34
CA GLN A 50 1.01 9.54 -13.90
C GLN A 50 -0.32 8.77 -13.93
N PRO A 51 -1.45 9.48 -14.01
CA PRO A 51 -2.73 8.85 -14.37
C PRO A 51 -2.61 8.15 -15.74
N GLY A 52 -2.75 6.83 -15.76
CA GLY A 52 -2.62 6.01 -16.98
C GLY A 52 -1.36 5.13 -17.05
N ASP A 53 -0.42 5.27 -16.11
CA ASP A 53 0.79 4.43 -16.02
C ASP A 53 0.51 3.03 -15.46
N THR A 54 -0.49 2.33 -16.01
CA THR A 54 -0.94 1.01 -15.52
C THR A 54 0.18 -0.01 -15.56
N ALA A 55 0.98 -0.05 -16.64
CA ALA A 55 2.10 -0.99 -16.75
C ALA A 55 3.18 -0.77 -15.70
N ILE A 56 3.48 0.49 -15.35
CA ILE A 56 4.46 0.80 -14.30
C ILE A 56 3.91 0.37 -12.94
N VAL A 57 2.62 0.59 -12.70
CA VAL A 57 1.96 0.15 -11.46
C VAL A 57 1.99 -1.38 -11.35
N GLU A 58 1.69 -2.09 -12.44
CA GLU A 58 1.77 -3.55 -12.51
C GLU A 58 3.19 -4.04 -12.20
N ASP A 59 4.22 -3.48 -12.86
CA ASP A 59 5.64 -3.80 -12.61
C ASP A 59 6.06 -3.57 -11.14
N ILE A 60 5.52 -2.53 -10.49
CA ILE A 60 5.75 -2.26 -9.07
C ILE A 60 5.12 -3.34 -8.19
N LEU A 61 3.86 -3.69 -8.48
CA LEU A 61 3.07 -4.64 -7.69
C LEU A 61 3.59 -6.07 -7.81
N GLU A 62 4.03 -6.50 -9.00
CA GLU A 62 4.61 -7.82 -9.25
C GLU A 62 5.84 -8.13 -8.38
N GLN A 63 6.54 -7.09 -7.94
CA GLN A 63 7.75 -7.22 -7.13
C GLN A 63 7.45 -7.32 -5.62
N ALA A 64 6.25 -6.95 -5.19
CA ALA A 64 5.91 -6.78 -3.79
C ALA A 64 5.14 -7.98 -3.22
N ARG A 65 5.41 -8.29 -1.95
CA ARG A 65 4.60 -9.25 -1.16
C ARG A 65 3.63 -8.54 -0.22
N ILE A 66 3.94 -7.30 0.13
CA ILE A 66 3.08 -6.45 0.96
C ILE A 66 2.77 -5.21 0.13
N VAL A 67 1.49 -4.89 0.00
CA VAL A 67 1.02 -3.68 -0.67
C VAL A 67 0.36 -2.78 0.35
N ILE A 68 0.72 -1.49 0.34
CA ILE A 68 0.12 -0.46 1.18
C ILE A 68 -0.55 0.56 0.27
N LEU A 69 -1.87 0.67 0.37
CA LEU A 69 -2.72 1.56 -0.41
C LEU A 69 -3.41 2.59 0.50
N PRO A 70 -2.74 3.70 0.85
CA PRO A 70 -3.34 4.78 1.62
C PRO A 70 -4.15 5.70 0.70
N VAL A 71 -5.47 5.54 0.70
CA VAL A 71 -6.43 6.35 -0.05
C VAL A 71 -6.97 7.47 0.85
N ILE A 72 -6.34 8.64 0.76
CA ILE A 72 -6.77 9.85 1.45
C ILE A 72 -7.41 10.78 0.43
N THR A 73 -8.73 10.89 0.45
CA THR A 73 -9.46 11.75 -0.49
C THR A 73 -9.51 13.18 0.02
N GLU A 74 -9.12 14.12 -0.84
CA GLU A 74 -9.30 15.55 -0.64
C GLU A 74 -10.54 16.06 -1.40
N ILE A 75 -11.06 17.22 -0.99
CA ILE A 75 -12.18 17.86 -1.68
C ILE A 75 -11.77 18.17 -3.13
N CYS A 76 -12.44 17.54 -4.08
CA CYS A 76 -12.18 17.70 -5.50
C CYS A 76 -13.50 17.69 -6.30
N ASP A 77 -13.42 18.08 -7.58
CA ASP A 77 -14.57 17.99 -8.48
C ASP A 77 -14.94 16.52 -8.78
N ILE A 78 -16.22 16.28 -9.10
CA ILE A 78 -16.77 14.92 -9.33
C ILE A 78 -16.00 14.16 -10.44
N PRO A 79 -15.64 14.76 -11.59
CA PRO A 79 -14.90 14.03 -12.62
C PRO A 79 -13.53 13.52 -12.16
N LYS A 80 -12.78 14.31 -11.38
CA LYS A 80 -11.51 13.85 -10.80
C LYS A 80 -11.72 12.70 -9.82
N LEU A 81 -12.77 12.78 -9.01
CA LEU A 81 -13.11 11.75 -8.05
C LEU A 81 -13.46 10.41 -8.71
N ILE A 82 -14.21 10.43 -9.82
CA ILE A 82 -14.55 9.22 -10.59
C ILE A 82 -13.29 8.61 -11.23
N ASN A 83 -12.44 9.42 -11.87
CA ASN A 83 -11.19 8.93 -12.48
C ASN A 83 -10.27 8.31 -11.42
N TYR A 84 -10.20 8.94 -10.25
CA TYR A 84 -9.45 8.40 -9.12
C TYR A 84 -10.01 7.06 -8.63
N GLU A 85 -11.33 6.91 -8.53
CA GLU A 85 -12.00 5.65 -8.18
C GLU A 85 -11.69 4.54 -9.20
N GLU A 86 -11.85 4.81 -10.51
CA GLU A 86 -11.54 3.84 -11.59
C GLU A 86 -10.07 3.37 -11.54
N ARG A 87 -9.14 4.29 -11.30
CA ARG A 87 -7.72 3.96 -11.15
C ARG A 87 -7.47 3.02 -9.97
N LEU A 88 -8.12 3.27 -8.84
CA LEU A 88 -7.96 2.45 -7.65
C LEU A 88 -8.54 1.05 -7.83
N PHE A 89 -9.68 0.92 -8.53
CA PHE A 89 -10.21 -0.40 -8.90
C PHE A 89 -9.22 -1.20 -9.73
N ASN A 90 -8.60 -0.60 -10.76
CA ASN A 90 -7.59 -1.29 -11.55
C ASN A 90 -6.38 -1.75 -10.71
N ILE A 91 -5.94 -0.95 -9.73
CA ILE A 91 -4.86 -1.35 -8.81
C ILE A 91 -5.28 -2.58 -7.99
N ILE A 92 -6.52 -2.59 -7.49
CA ILE A 92 -7.04 -3.69 -6.66
C ILE A 92 -7.17 -4.96 -7.51
N ASP A 93 -7.70 -4.84 -8.73
CA ASP A 93 -7.86 -5.97 -9.66
C ASP A 93 -6.51 -6.61 -9.99
N ILE A 94 -5.49 -5.79 -10.31
CA ILE A 94 -4.12 -6.28 -10.54
C ILE A 94 -3.61 -7.04 -9.31
N CYS A 95 -3.88 -6.53 -8.10
CA CYS A 95 -3.44 -7.19 -6.88
C CYS A 95 -4.04 -8.58 -6.69
N GLU A 96 -5.30 -8.83 -7.12
CA GLU A 96 -5.96 -10.13 -6.94
C GLU A 96 -5.23 -11.26 -7.69
N ASP A 97 -4.60 -10.93 -8.82
CA ASP A 97 -3.86 -11.88 -9.63
C ASP A 97 -2.41 -12.11 -9.16
N LEU A 98 -1.96 -11.36 -8.15
CA LEU A 98 -0.57 -11.38 -7.68
C LEU A 98 -0.44 -12.12 -6.33
N PRO A 99 0.73 -12.74 -6.07
CA PRO A 99 0.99 -13.47 -4.82
C PRO A 99 1.29 -12.49 -3.66
N ILE A 100 0.35 -11.60 -3.36
CA ILE A 100 0.43 -10.63 -2.27
C ILE A 100 0.07 -11.34 -0.96
N ASP A 101 1.03 -11.38 -0.04
CA ASP A 101 0.82 -11.95 1.29
C ASP A 101 -0.05 -11.03 2.15
N GLU A 102 0.00 -9.71 1.95
CA GLU A 102 -0.74 -8.76 2.76
C GLU A 102 -1.08 -7.47 2.00
N PHE A 103 -2.36 -7.09 2.03
CA PHE A 103 -2.86 -5.88 1.38
C PHE A 103 -3.38 -4.89 2.44
N CYS A 104 -2.53 -3.95 2.84
CA CYS A 104 -2.84 -2.93 3.83
C CYS A 104 -3.51 -1.73 3.15
N TYR A 105 -4.66 -1.28 3.66
CA TYR A 105 -5.36 -0.14 3.06
C TYR A 105 -5.92 0.83 4.09
N THR A 106 -5.97 2.10 3.72
CA THR A 106 -6.74 3.12 4.43
C THR A 106 -7.65 3.80 3.43
N VAL A 107 -8.94 3.92 3.73
CA VAL A 107 -9.86 4.80 2.99
C VAL A 107 -10.36 5.84 3.97
N ALA A 108 -9.88 7.06 3.80
CA ALA A 108 -10.21 8.17 4.69
C ALA A 108 -10.16 9.49 3.92
N SER A 109 -10.41 10.57 4.64
CA SER A 109 -10.44 11.91 4.08
C SER A 109 -9.44 12.83 4.75
N ALA A 110 -8.96 13.83 4.01
CA ALA A 110 -8.12 14.87 4.58
C ALA A 110 -8.92 15.78 5.53
N GLU A 111 -8.37 15.97 6.74
CA GLU A 111 -8.62 16.89 7.89
C GLU A 111 -10.03 17.47 8.22
N HIS A 112 -11.04 17.40 7.35
CA HIS A 112 -12.38 17.93 7.59
C HIS A 112 -13.48 16.94 7.15
N PRO A 113 -13.64 15.77 7.82
CA PRO A 113 -14.63 14.75 7.46
C PRO A 113 -16.08 15.26 7.42
N ASP A 114 -16.36 16.32 8.18
CA ASP A 114 -17.66 16.98 8.25
C ASP A 114 -17.95 17.87 7.03
N GLU A 115 -16.91 18.32 6.33
CA GLU A 115 -17.01 19.21 5.16
C GLU A 115 -17.05 18.45 3.83
N ILE A 116 -17.09 17.12 3.90
CA ILE A 116 -17.02 16.25 2.73
C ILE A 116 -18.38 16.06 2.11
N ASP A 117 -18.42 16.27 0.80
CA ASP A 117 -19.59 16.08 -0.05
C ASP A 117 -20.15 14.66 0.12
N PHE A 118 -21.48 14.54 0.02
CA PHE A 118 -22.18 13.27 -0.01
C PHE A 118 -21.59 12.32 -1.06
N GLU A 119 -21.23 12.83 -2.25
CA GLU A 119 -20.66 12.01 -3.33
C GLU A 119 -19.31 11.40 -2.95
N MET A 120 -18.44 12.17 -2.28
CA MET A 120 -17.16 11.65 -1.76
C MET A 120 -17.35 10.56 -0.72
N LYS A 121 -18.34 10.71 0.18
CA LYS A 121 -18.70 9.65 1.14
C LYS A 121 -19.19 8.39 0.43
N GLN A 122 -19.93 8.53 -0.68
CA GLN A 122 -20.35 7.37 -1.48
C GLN A 122 -19.17 6.68 -2.16
N VAL A 123 -18.24 7.44 -2.75
CA VAL A 123 -17.02 6.90 -3.38
C VAL A 123 -16.18 6.13 -2.37
N GLN A 124 -15.91 6.71 -1.20
CA GLN A 124 -15.19 6.01 -0.13
C GLN A 124 -15.89 4.72 0.30
N LYS A 125 -17.21 4.76 0.45
CA LYS A 125 -18.00 3.59 0.82
C LYS A 125 -17.92 2.49 -0.25
N ARG A 126 -18.01 2.85 -1.54
CA ARG A 126 -17.88 1.91 -2.65
C ARG A 126 -16.49 1.32 -2.73
N LEU A 127 -15.46 2.16 -2.64
CA LEU A 127 -14.07 1.72 -2.66
C LEU A 127 -13.74 0.78 -1.50
N LYS A 128 -14.17 1.13 -0.28
CA LYS A 128 -13.99 0.26 0.88
C LYS A 128 -14.69 -1.09 0.67
N ALA A 129 -15.93 -1.08 0.19
CA ALA A 129 -16.64 -2.31 -0.13
C ALA A 129 -15.96 -3.11 -1.25
N TYR A 130 -15.37 -2.45 -2.24
CA TYR A 130 -14.63 -3.11 -3.32
C TYR A 130 -13.41 -3.84 -2.79
N ILE A 131 -12.56 -3.15 -2.02
CA ILE A 131 -11.37 -3.73 -1.38
C ILE A 131 -11.74 -4.91 -0.48
N GLU A 132 -12.78 -4.75 0.36
CA GLU A 132 -13.22 -5.78 1.31
C GLU A 132 -13.86 -7.01 0.65
N ASN A 133 -14.27 -6.92 -0.62
CA ASN A 133 -14.81 -8.04 -1.39
C ASN A 133 -13.78 -8.67 -2.35
N ALA A 134 -12.60 -8.07 -2.49
CA ALA A 134 -11.53 -8.61 -3.34
C ALA A 134 -10.97 -9.91 -2.74
N ASP A 135 -10.37 -10.77 -3.56
CA ASP A 135 -9.67 -11.98 -3.14
C ASP A 135 -8.23 -11.65 -2.72
N LEU A 136 -8.10 -10.82 -1.69
CA LEU A 136 -6.82 -10.37 -1.13
C LEU A 136 -6.75 -10.71 0.37
N ASN A 137 -5.55 -10.71 0.95
CA ASN A 137 -5.41 -10.73 2.41
C ASN A 137 -5.47 -9.29 2.96
N GLN A 138 -6.67 -8.71 3.02
CA GLN A 138 -6.82 -7.30 3.39
C GLN A 138 -6.58 -7.03 4.87
N GLN A 139 -5.89 -5.93 5.15
CA GLN A 139 -5.66 -5.42 6.50
C GLN A 139 -6.04 -3.93 6.55
N PRO A 140 -7.23 -3.60 7.11
CA PRO A 140 -7.62 -2.21 7.26
C PRO A 140 -6.70 -1.50 8.26
N VAL A 141 -6.16 -0.35 7.84
CA VAL A 141 -5.30 0.51 8.64
C VAL A 141 -6.06 1.78 9.05
N ASP A 142 -6.12 2.01 10.36
CA ASP A 142 -6.79 3.13 10.99
C ASP A 142 -5.90 4.37 10.95
N ILE A 143 -6.43 5.49 10.42
CA ILE A 143 -5.71 6.76 10.31
C ILE A 143 -5.22 7.32 11.65
N SER A 144 -5.80 6.89 12.78
CA SER A 144 -5.39 7.30 14.12
C SER A 144 -4.37 6.36 14.78
N LYS A 145 -4.10 5.19 14.18
CA LYS A 145 -3.27 4.11 14.78
C LYS A 145 -2.30 3.47 13.78
N PHE A 146 -2.16 4.02 12.59
CA PHE A 146 -1.40 3.40 11.51
C PHE A 146 0.05 3.11 11.89
N GLU A 147 0.67 3.94 12.71
CA GLU A 147 2.06 3.72 13.17
C GLU A 147 2.21 2.45 14.00
N ASP A 148 1.31 2.23 14.96
CA ASP A 148 1.30 1.03 15.79
C ASP A 148 0.98 -0.20 14.93
N GLN A 149 0.00 -0.08 14.02
CA GLN A 149 -0.40 -1.18 13.15
C GLN A 149 0.71 -1.59 12.17
N PHE A 150 1.42 -0.64 11.55
CA PHE A 150 2.58 -0.96 10.72
C PHE A 150 3.68 -1.64 11.52
N THR A 151 3.93 -1.18 12.75
CA THR A 151 4.89 -1.83 13.65
C THR A 151 4.51 -3.28 13.95
N GLU A 152 3.22 -3.56 14.20
CA GLU A 152 2.70 -4.91 14.42
C GLU A 152 2.87 -5.81 13.19
N ILE A 153 2.54 -5.27 12.00
CA ILE A 153 2.68 -5.97 10.71
C ILE A 153 4.14 -6.37 10.49
N ILE A 154 5.06 -5.42 10.63
CA ILE A 154 6.50 -5.63 10.50
C ILE A 154 6.98 -6.73 11.46
N HIS A 155 6.62 -6.64 12.74
CA HIS A 155 7.04 -7.63 13.74
C HIS A 155 6.49 -9.03 13.44
N ARG A 156 5.23 -9.10 13.03
CA ARG A 156 4.56 -10.36 12.68
C ARG A 156 5.23 -11.02 11.48
N ASP A 157 5.52 -10.28 10.41
CA ASP A 157 6.17 -10.83 9.22
C ASP A 157 7.61 -11.27 9.51
N ILE A 158 8.40 -10.46 10.21
CA ILE A 158 9.77 -10.85 10.61
C ILE A 158 9.75 -12.15 11.43
N THR A 159 8.81 -12.27 12.37
CA THR A 159 8.66 -13.48 13.18
C THR A 159 8.25 -14.68 12.33
N SER A 160 7.36 -14.48 11.36
CA SER A 160 6.91 -15.52 10.42
C SER A 160 8.07 -16.02 9.55
N LEU A 161 8.85 -15.11 8.97
CA LEU A 161 10.03 -15.42 8.16
C LEU A 161 11.10 -16.14 8.98
N ALA A 162 11.39 -15.68 10.20
CA ALA A 162 12.34 -16.34 11.09
C ALA A 162 11.92 -17.78 11.42
N ARG A 163 10.61 -18.03 11.65
CA ARG A 163 10.08 -19.38 11.87
C ARG A 163 10.21 -20.27 10.63
N LYS A 164 9.94 -19.75 9.43
CA LYS A 164 10.13 -20.49 8.17
C LYS A 164 11.60 -20.88 7.98
N HIS A 165 12.52 -19.96 8.25
CA HIS A 165 13.97 -20.22 8.17
C HIS A 165 14.43 -21.26 9.19
N ASN A 166 14.00 -21.17 10.44
CA ASN A 166 14.37 -22.15 11.47
C ASN A 166 13.78 -23.56 11.23
N ASN A 167 12.70 -23.66 10.46
CA ASN A 167 12.09 -24.94 10.07
C ASN A 167 12.61 -25.49 8.73
N THR A 168 13.58 -24.81 8.08
CA THR A 168 14.17 -25.30 6.84
C THR A 168 15.18 -26.41 7.14
N ILE A 169 14.81 -27.66 6.90
CA ILE A 169 15.71 -28.83 6.99
C ILE A 169 16.71 -28.74 5.84
N VAL A 170 18.00 -28.52 6.17
CA VAL A 170 19.09 -28.62 5.20
C VAL A 170 19.33 -30.10 4.91
N PHE A 171 18.95 -30.56 3.71
CA PHE A 171 19.42 -31.85 3.21
C PHE A 171 20.85 -31.68 2.70
N ASP A 172 21.82 -32.07 3.53
CA ASP A 172 23.21 -32.19 3.13
C ASP A 172 23.38 -33.45 2.27
N PHE A 173 23.34 -33.29 0.95
CA PHE A 173 23.77 -34.35 0.03
C PHE A 173 25.30 -34.31 -0.09
N GLY A 174 25.96 -34.73 1.00
CA GLY A 174 27.41 -34.90 1.03
C GLY A 174 27.89 -35.78 -0.13
N LYS A 175 28.92 -35.31 -0.83
CA LYS A 175 29.76 -36.11 -1.72
C LYS A 175 31.07 -36.45 -1.05
#